data_AF-A0A0K1RBB4-F1
#
_entry.id   AF-A0A0K1RBB4-F1
#
_cell.length_a   1.000
_cell.length_b   1.000
_cell.length_c   1.000
_cell.angle_alpha   90.00
_cell.angle_beta   90.00
_cell.angle_gamma   90.00
#
_symmetry.space_group_name_H-M   'P 1'
#
loop_
_entity.id
_entity.type
_entity.pdbx_description
1 polymer ?
#
loop_
_entity_poly.entity_id
_entity_poly.type
_entity_poly.pdbx_seq_one_letter_code
_entity_poly.pdbx_strand_id
1 'polypeptide(L)'
;MRIAVPFVACALALSACSGSGDTVVVTATEVADPDSGEVYTTVAGQPEEPPARKQDTRAKEADWRTEYAKVLDNPGSYNFDLPNPTGIALEYAPDGNYRYALVEANGGGTPELLLSFDGVDEMYNHFSRVLLFQVGDGGTAEASTSILTHGASGAGGYRATIQASQLGYGLYQSEHSSGTGNGDSTWCEVNGTEILATEDSRDFNIQYAFPLHLEITWTPIEDRGPLERGDLTVALPEVRRGNAPADAPDAVAEGTVVMKHGYELRPEGMPNNEDPNSEYLLLQLDASQDFTDYRASGEVVTRDTDTISLGGREISTYPRDWGTEWEQVLGKRVRLTMAADSVHFQTDTGMPMGALRVTSFKNVEVLD
;
A
#
# COMPACT_ATOMS: atom_id res chain seq x y z
N MET A 1 -15.36 35.50 15.80
CA MET A 1 -15.41 36.89 15.32
C MET A 1 -14.82 36.91 13.91
N ARG A 2 -15.65 36.97 12.87
CA ARG A 2 -15.18 37.00 11.46
C ARG A 2 -14.91 38.47 11.11
N ILE A 3 -13.65 38.81 10.84
CA ILE A 3 -13.28 40.13 10.31
C ILE A 3 -13.29 40.00 8.79
N ALA A 4 -14.18 40.75 8.14
CA ALA A 4 -14.15 40.93 6.69
C ALA A 4 -13.21 42.10 6.37
N VAL A 5 -12.27 41.90 5.45
CA VAL A 5 -11.38 42.95 4.94
C VAL A 5 -11.71 43.16 3.45
N PRO A 6 -11.81 44.42 2.97
CA PRO A 6 -12.35 44.71 1.63
C PRO A 6 -11.28 44.62 0.53
N PHE A 7 -11.67 44.10 -0.64
CA PHE A 7 -10.88 44.19 -1.86
C PHE A 7 -11.03 45.58 -2.50
N VAL A 8 -9.91 46.20 -2.86
CA VAL A 8 -9.88 47.42 -3.69
C VAL A 8 -9.44 47.02 -5.09
N ALA A 9 -10.34 47.16 -6.06
CA ALA A 9 -10.03 47.00 -7.48
C ALA A 9 -9.84 48.37 -8.12
N CYS A 10 -8.64 48.68 -8.61
CA CYS A 10 -8.37 49.86 -9.43
C CYS A 10 -8.31 49.43 -10.90
N ALA A 11 -9.27 49.88 -11.71
CA ALA A 11 -9.21 49.73 -13.17
C ALA A 11 -8.48 50.93 -13.79
N LEU A 12 -7.40 50.68 -14.52
CA LEU A 12 -6.77 51.66 -15.41
C LEU A 12 -6.96 51.21 -16.86
N ALA A 13 -7.45 52.11 -17.70
CA ALA A 13 -7.43 51.96 -19.16
C ALA A 13 -6.94 53.28 -19.79
N LEU A 14 -6.24 53.19 -20.93
CA LEU A 14 -6.58 53.91 -22.17
C LEU A 14 -5.50 53.70 -23.25
N SER A 15 -5.91 53.17 -24.40
CA SER A 15 -5.46 53.72 -25.68
C SER A 15 -6.66 53.74 -26.64
N ALA A 16 -6.94 54.91 -27.21
CA ALA A 16 -8.07 55.16 -28.08
C ALA A 16 -7.57 55.36 -29.52
N CYS A 17 -8.18 54.67 -30.47
CA CYS A 17 -8.25 55.08 -31.87
C CYS A 17 -9.69 54.92 -32.35
N SER A 18 -10.22 56.02 -32.86
CA SER A 18 -11.62 56.32 -33.15
C SER A 18 -12.25 55.47 -34.25
N GLY A 19 -13.49 55.00 -34.04
CA GLY A 19 -14.33 54.50 -35.13
C GLY A 19 -15.56 53.69 -34.71
N SER A 20 -16.58 54.36 -34.16
CA SER A 20 -17.99 53.94 -34.04
C SER A 20 -18.30 52.53 -33.50
N GLY A 21 -18.56 52.43 -32.19
CA GLY A 21 -19.26 51.33 -31.54
C GLY A 21 -18.49 50.72 -30.36
N ASP A 22 -18.41 51.43 -29.23
CA ASP A 22 -17.55 51.02 -28.10
C ASP A 22 -18.17 49.85 -27.32
N THR A 23 -17.70 48.64 -27.60
CA THR A 23 -17.75 47.52 -26.64
C THR A 23 -16.47 47.56 -25.81
N VAL A 24 -16.56 47.72 -24.49
CA VAL A 24 -15.40 47.57 -23.60
C VAL A 24 -15.07 46.08 -23.51
N VAL A 25 -14.00 45.66 -24.17
CA VAL A 25 -13.46 44.31 -24.01
C VAL A 25 -12.43 44.36 -22.89
N VAL A 26 -12.77 43.79 -21.73
CA VAL A 26 -11.80 43.55 -20.65
C VAL A 26 -10.93 42.39 -21.11
N THR A 27 -9.74 42.67 -21.63
CA THR A 27 -8.82 41.63 -22.08
C THR A 27 -8.04 41.04 -20.93
N ALA A 28 -7.80 41.80 -19.84
CA ALA A 28 -7.11 41.30 -18.66
C ALA A 28 -7.51 42.03 -17.37
N THR A 29 -7.46 41.33 -16.24
CA THR A 29 -7.66 41.89 -14.89
C THR A 29 -6.40 41.64 -14.05
N GLU A 30 -5.86 42.67 -13.39
CA GLU A 30 -4.76 42.50 -12.45
C GLU A 30 -5.28 42.53 -11.01
N VAL A 31 -4.92 41.50 -10.24
CA VAL A 31 -5.30 41.36 -8.82
C VAL A 31 -4.01 41.21 -8.02
N ALA A 32 -3.81 42.11 -7.06
CA ALA A 32 -2.70 42.03 -6.11
C ALA A 32 -3.13 41.22 -4.88
N ASP A 33 -2.33 40.22 -4.51
CA ASP A 33 -2.50 39.48 -3.26
C ASP A 33 -1.94 40.30 -2.08
N PRO A 34 -2.77 40.61 -1.07
CA PRO A 34 -2.35 41.43 0.06
C PRO A 34 -1.35 40.75 1.01
N ASP A 35 -1.21 39.42 1.01
CA ASP A 35 -0.32 38.70 1.94
C ASP A 35 1.09 38.46 1.35
N SER A 36 1.18 38.28 0.04
CA SER A 36 2.45 38.04 -0.67
C SER A 36 2.97 39.27 -1.43
N GLY A 37 2.09 40.22 -1.76
CA GLY A 37 2.41 41.40 -2.58
C GLY A 37 2.56 41.10 -4.08
N GLU A 38 2.32 39.86 -4.51
CA GLU A 38 2.37 39.48 -5.93
C GLU A 38 1.14 39.99 -6.69
N VAL A 39 1.32 40.39 -7.94
CA VAL A 39 0.25 40.86 -8.84
C VAL A 39 0.02 39.81 -9.92
N TYR A 40 -1.21 39.33 -10.05
CA TYR A 40 -1.61 38.33 -11.03
C TYR A 40 -2.47 38.96 -12.13
N THR A 41 -2.08 38.77 -13.38
CA THR A 41 -2.83 39.20 -14.56
C THR A 41 -3.65 38.03 -15.12
N THR A 42 -4.98 38.10 -15.06
CA THR A 42 -5.89 37.11 -15.68
C THR A 42 -6.41 37.62 -17.01
N VAL A 43 -6.14 36.89 -18.11
CA VAL A 43 -6.60 37.22 -19.47
C VAL A 43 -7.90 36.46 -19.77
N ALA A 44 -8.93 37.15 -20.27
CA ALA A 44 -10.23 36.53 -20.54
C ALA A 44 -10.17 35.55 -21.73
N GLY A 45 -10.46 34.26 -21.50
CA GLY A 45 -10.64 33.24 -22.54
C GLY A 45 -9.62 32.09 -22.55
N GLN A 46 -8.73 31.99 -21.57
CA GLN A 46 -7.81 30.87 -21.41
C GLN A 46 -8.33 29.93 -20.29
N PRO A 47 -8.30 28.58 -20.47
CA PRO A 47 -8.74 27.66 -19.42
C PRO A 47 -7.91 27.86 -18.15
N GLU A 48 -8.55 27.89 -16.99
CA GLU A 48 -7.88 27.87 -15.69
C GLU A 48 -7.04 26.58 -15.58
N GLU A 49 -5.73 26.74 -15.73
CA GLU A 49 -4.79 25.73 -15.26
C GLU A 49 -4.87 25.76 -13.72
N PRO A 50 -5.17 24.62 -13.06
CA PRO A 50 -5.18 24.58 -11.60
C PRO A 50 -3.83 25.08 -11.11
N PRO A 51 -3.76 25.96 -10.09
CA PRO A 51 -2.48 26.42 -9.60
C PRO A 51 -1.68 25.20 -9.17
N ALA A 52 -0.58 24.94 -9.88
CA ALA A 52 0.42 23.98 -9.46
C ALA A 52 0.77 24.32 -8.01
N ARG A 53 0.40 23.43 -7.09
CA ARG A 53 0.78 23.53 -5.69
C ARG A 53 2.30 23.45 -5.68
N LYS A 54 2.96 24.61 -5.65
CA LYS A 54 4.40 24.68 -5.40
C LYS A 54 4.58 23.96 -4.06
N GLN A 55 5.25 22.80 -4.08
CA GLN A 55 5.82 22.20 -2.89
C GLN A 55 6.53 23.33 -2.14
N ASP A 56 6.07 23.58 -0.92
CA ASP A 56 6.70 24.53 -0.01
C ASP A 56 8.04 23.93 0.42
N THR A 57 9.06 24.13 -0.41
CA THR A 57 10.43 23.60 -0.26
C THR A 57 11.23 24.36 0.81
N ARG A 58 10.58 24.86 1.85
CA ARG A 58 11.24 25.68 2.89
C ARG A 58 10.79 25.46 4.33
N ALA A 59 10.03 24.41 4.63
CA ALA A 59 10.23 23.72 5.91
C ALA A 59 11.56 22.95 5.80
N LYS A 60 12.41 22.97 6.83
CA LYS A 60 13.55 22.03 6.86
C LYS A 60 12.94 20.63 6.92
N GLU A 61 12.77 19.97 5.78
CA GLU A 61 12.51 18.53 5.73
C GLU A 61 13.64 17.88 6.52
N ALA A 62 13.33 17.34 7.68
CA ALA A 62 14.27 16.51 8.39
C ALA A 62 14.57 15.31 7.49
N ASP A 63 15.85 15.09 7.20
CA ASP A 63 16.26 13.88 6.49
C ASP A 63 15.97 12.70 7.40
N TRP A 64 14.92 11.95 7.08
CA TRP A 64 14.46 10.81 7.87
C TRP A 64 15.58 9.81 8.15
N ARG A 65 16.56 9.69 7.24
CA ARG A 65 17.74 8.85 7.43
C ARG A 65 18.57 9.31 8.62
N THR A 66 18.73 10.62 8.77
CA THR A 66 19.45 11.22 9.90
C THR A 66 18.72 10.98 11.21
N GLU A 67 17.38 11.07 11.24
CA GLU A 67 16.62 10.78 12.47
C GLU A 67 16.65 9.30 12.85
N TYR A 68 16.51 8.41 11.88
CA TYR A 68 16.63 6.97 12.12
C TYR A 68 18.06 6.54 12.49
N ALA A 69 19.09 7.18 11.95
CA ALA A 69 20.46 6.93 12.41
C ALA A 69 20.61 7.19 13.92
N LYS A 70 19.99 8.26 14.46
CA LYS A 70 19.98 8.53 15.90
C LYS A 70 19.23 7.46 16.70
N VAL A 71 18.12 6.95 16.16
CA VAL A 71 17.38 5.83 16.77
C VAL A 71 18.31 4.63 16.90
N LEU A 72 18.99 4.28 15.80
CA LEU A 72 19.83 3.10 15.77
C LEU A 72 21.21 3.27 16.45
N ASP A 73 21.64 4.49 16.74
CA ASP A 73 22.85 4.76 17.54
C ASP A 73 22.59 4.58 19.05
N ASN A 74 21.32 4.64 19.48
CA ASN A 74 20.93 4.48 20.88
C ASN A 74 19.64 3.64 21.03
N PRO A 75 19.60 2.40 20.49
CA PRO A 75 18.37 1.61 20.45
C PRO A 75 17.88 1.18 21.84
N GLY A 76 18.78 1.07 22.82
CA GLY A 76 18.44 0.74 24.21
C GLY A 76 17.75 1.86 25.00
N SER A 77 17.55 3.03 24.40
CA SER A 77 16.85 4.14 25.05
C SER A 77 15.32 4.10 24.92
N TYR A 78 14.80 3.20 24.08
CA TYR A 78 13.37 3.08 23.80
C TYR A 78 12.69 2.04 24.68
N ASN A 79 11.41 2.26 24.98
CA ASN A 79 10.61 1.32 25.74
C ASN A 79 10.04 0.24 24.80
N PHE A 80 10.48 -1.00 24.97
CA PHE A 80 9.91 -2.15 24.28
C PHE A 80 8.85 -2.88 25.12
N ASP A 81 8.65 -2.51 26.38
CA ASP A 81 7.59 -3.06 27.23
C ASP A 81 6.28 -2.31 26.98
N LEU A 82 5.66 -2.61 25.84
CA LEU A 82 4.44 -2.00 25.33
C LEU A 82 3.44 -3.09 24.93
N PRO A 83 2.13 -2.78 24.88
CA PRO A 83 1.13 -3.74 24.43
C PRO A 83 1.33 -4.11 22.95
N ASN A 84 0.96 -5.34 22.60
CA ASN A 84 0.82 -5.76 21.21
C ASN A 84 -0.66 -5.59 20.77
N PRO A 85 -0.94 -4.87 19.67
CA PRO A 85 -2.31 -4.55 19.27
C PRO A 85 -3.11 -5.77 18.80
N THR A 86 -2.46 -6.86 18.39
CA THR A 86 -3.13 -8.11 18.01
C THR A 86 -3.28 -9.09 19.18
N GLY A 87 -2.87 -8.69 20.39
CA GLY A 87 -3.02 -9.51 21.59
C GLY A 87 -1.95 -10.59 21.80
N ILE A 88 -0.91 -10.64 20.96
CA ILE A 88 0.22 -11.57 21.15
C ILE A 88 0.97 -11.21 22.43
N ALA A 89 0.82 -12.04 23.45
CA ALA A 89 1.50 -11.91 24.74
C ALA A 89 2.55 -13.02 24.88
N LEU A 90 3.82 -12.68 24.61
CA LEU A 90 4.96 -13.58 24.81
C LEU A 90 5.95 -12.97 25.82
N GLU A 91 6.39 -13.77 26.78
CA GLU A 91 7.41 -13.39 27.74
C GLU A 91 8.76 -13.99 27.33
N TYR A 92 9.74 -13.12 27.07
CA TYR A 92 11.13 -13.51 26.79
C TYR A 92 12.11 -12.48 27.32
N ALA A 93 13.29 -12.96 27.70
CA ALA A 93 14.38 -12.12 28.17
C ALA A 93 15.08 -11.52 26.94
N PRO A 94 15.27 -10.19 26.89
CA PRO A 94 16.05 -9.60 25.81
C PRO A 94 17.50 -10.08 25.85
N ASP A 95 18.08 -10.35 24.69
CA ASP A 95 19.45 -10.88 24.58
C ASP A 95 20.50 -9.79 24.29
N GLY A 96 20.04 -8.55 24.06
CA GLY A 96 20.88 -7.38 23.78
C GLY A 96 21.14 -7.12 22.30
N ASN A 97 20.61 -7.95 21.39
CA ASN A 97 20.78 -7.77 19.95
C ASN A 97 19.63 -6.96 19.36
N TYR A 98 19.97 -6.09 18.41
CA TYR A 98 19.01 -5.27 17.68
C TYR A 98 19.19 -5.46 16.18
N ARG A 99 18.08 -5.41 15.46
CA ARG A 99 18.06 -5.36 13.99
C ARG A 99 17.06 -4.31 13.56
N TYR A 100 17.13 -3.94 12.30
CA TYR A 100 16.17 -3.00 11.74
C TYR A 100 15.72 -3.40 10.35
N ALA A 101 14.62 -2.80 9.94
CA ALA A 101 14.09 -2.85 8.58
C ALA A 101 13.50 -1.49 8.19
N LEU A 102 13.46 -1.22 6.90
CA LEU A 102 12.77 -0.07 6.31
C LEU A 102 11.57 -0.58 5.50
N VAL A 103 10.39 -0.06 5.81
CA VAL A 103 9.12 -0.47 5.20
C VAL A 103 8.31 0.77 4.86
N GLU A 104 7.48 0.74 3.82
CA GLU A 104 6.48 1.78 3.61
C GLU A 104 5.17 1.28 4.22
N ALA A 105 4.73 1.90 5.32
CA ALA A 105 3.64 1.41 6.15
C ALA A 105 2.58 2.47 6.48
N ASN A 106 2.80 3.76 6.21
CA ASN A 106 1.78 4.80 6.42
C ASN A 106 1.23 5.43 5.14
N GLY A 107 1.76 5.11 3.96
CA GLY A 107 1.33 5.70 2.69
C GLY A 107 1.92 7.08 2.41
N GLY A 108 2.91 7.52 3.19
CA GLY A 108 3.54 8.83 3.10
C GLY A 108 4.67 8.93 2.08
N GLY A 109 5.11 7.79 1.51
CA GLY A 109 6.22 7.72 0.56
C GLY A 109 7.61 7.87 1.18
N THR A 110 7.67 7.99 2.51
CA THR A 110 8.89 7.94 3.31
C THR A 110 8.86 6.64 4.10
N PRO A 111 9.92 5.79 4.04
CA PRO A 111 9.92 4.55 4.78
C PRO A 111 9.83 4.78 6.29
N GLU A 112 9.05 3.95 6.98
CA GLU A 112 9.12 3.72 8.42
C GLU A 112 10.29 2.82 8.78
N LEU A 113 10.88 3.06 9.94
CA LEU A 113 11.90 2.20 10.54
C LEU A 113 11.24 1.23 11.52
N LEU A 114 11.39 -0.07 11.26
CA LEU A 114 11.12 -1.10 12.26
C LEU A 114 12.41 -1.40 13.01
N LEU A 115 12.39 -1.32 14.33
CA LEU A 115 13.51 -1.69 15.21
C LEU A 115 13.12 -2.95 16.00
N SER A 116 13.82 -4.05 15.77
CA SER A 116 13.67 -5.28 16.56
C SER A 116 14.60 -5.26 17.76
N PHE A 117 14.08 -5.71 18.91
CA PHE A 117 14.87 -6.06 20.08
C PHE A 117 14.73 -7.55 20.33
N ASP A 118 15.78 -8.28 19.95
CA ASP A 118 15.81 -9.74 19.97
C ASP A 118 15.84 -10.24 21.43
N GLY A 119 15.29 -11.43 21.64
CA GLY A 119 15.27 -12.08 22.93
C GLY A 119 15.13 -13.59 22.82
N VAL A 120 15.48 -14.23 23.93
CA VAL A 120 15.50 -15.67 24.08
C VAL A 120 14.89 -16.06 25.43
N ASP A 121 14.17 -17.17 25.45
CA ASP A 121 13.70 -17.77 26.70
C ASP A 121 14.45 -19.07 27.04
N GLU A 122 14.13 -19.65 28.20
CA GLU A 122 14.77 -20.89 28.70
C GLU A 122 14.55 -22.11 27.77
N MET A 123 13.59 -22.03 26.84
CA MET A 123 13.28 -23.07 25.87
C MET A 123 13.95 -22.83 24.51
N TYR A 124 14.86 -21.86 24.41
CA TYR A 124 15.49 -21.41 23.17
C TYR A 124 14.45 -20.93 22.14
N ASN A 125 13.33 -20.36 22.60
CA ASN A 125 12.44 -19.64 21.72
C ASN A 125 13.07 -18.30 21.38
N HIS A 126 13.09 -17.93 20.11
CA HIS A 126 13.71 -16.71 19.61
C HIS A 126 12.61 -15.76 19.15
N PHE A 127 12.33 -14.74 19.95
CA PHE A 127 11.32 -13.72 19.65
C PHE A 127 11.91 -12.33 19.77
N SER A 128 11.34 -11.38 19.04
CA SER A 128 11.76 -10.00 19.01
C SER A 128 10.55 -9.10 19.22
N ARG A 129 10.74 -8.07 20.05
CA ARG A 129 9.78 -6.97 20.21
C ARG A 129 10.11 -5.96 19.13
N VAL A 130 9.13 -5.54 18.35
CA VAL A 130 9.36 -4.64 17.21
C VAL A 130 8.64 -3.33 17.45
N LEU A 131 9.41 -2.26 17.54
CA LEU A 131 8.92 -0.88 17.54
C LEU A 131 8.92 -0.33 16.12
N LEU A 132 7.91 0.45 15.78
CA LEU A 132 7.87 1.23 14.56
C LEU A 132 8.27 2.68 14.86
N PHE A 133 9.04 3.29 13.97
CA PHE A 133 9.40 4.68 14.02
C PHE A 133 9.03 5.38 12.71
N GLN A 134 8.40 6.53 12.83
CA GLN A 134 8.09 7.43 11.72
C GLN A 134 8.68 8.81 12.00
N VAL A 135 8.87 9.63 10.96
CA VAL A 135 9.23 11.04 11.14
C VAL A 135 7.94 11.86 11.16
N GLY A 136 7.56 12.36 12.34
CA GLY A 136 6.38 13.21 12.48
C GLY A 136 6.58 14.60 11.89
N ASP A 137 5.51 15.41 11.87
CA ASP A 137 5.51 16.79 11.34
C ASP A 137 6.59 17.69 11.99
N GLY A 138 7.02 17.36 13.21
CA GLY A 138 8.11 18.04 13.91
C GLY A 138 9.51 17.77 13.35
N GLY A 139 9.64 16.86 12.37
CA GLY A 139 10.92 16.47 11.77
C GLY A 139 11.78 15.59 12.68
N THR A 140 11.19 14.90 13.64
CA THR A 140 11.89 13.98 14.56
C THR A 140 11.31 12.59 14.47
N ALA A 141 12.15 11.58 14.66
CA ALA A 141 11.68 10.20 14.77
C ALA A 141 10.83 10.03 16.05
N GLU A 142 9.65 9.46 15.87
CA GLU A 142 8.68 9.17 16.93
C GLU A 142 8.41 7.66 16.96
N ALA A 143 8.53 7.05 18.13
CA ALA A 143 8.27 5.63 18.32
C ALA A 143 6.76 5.36 18.45
N SER A 144 6.34 4.17 18.00
CA SER A 144 4.99 3.67 18.22
C SER A 144 4.66 3.49 19.70
N THR A 145 3.38 3.60 20.05
CA THR A 145 2.86 3.40 21.41
C THR A 145 2.52 1.93 21.73
N SER A 146 2.65 1.06 20.73
CA SER A 146 2.51 -0.39 20.80
C SER A 146 3.67 -1.07 20.07
N ILE A 147 3.84 -2.37 20.29
CA ILE A 147 4.86 -3.19 19.63
C ILE A 147 4.24 -4.33 18.83
N LEU A 148 4.95 -4.78 17.81
CA LEU A 148 4.68 -6.03 17.11
C LEU A 148 5.63 -7.13 17.57
N THR A 149 5.32 -8.38 17.22
CA THR A 149 6.08 -9.55 17.64
C THR A 149 6.56 -10.34 16.43
N HIS A 150 7.86 -10.61 16.37
CA HIS A 150 8.46 -11.45 15.33
C HIS A 150 9.27 -12.58 15.94
N GLY A 151 9.15 -13.81 15.41
CA GLY A 151 10.03 -14.89 15.78
C GLY A 151 9.37 -16.26 15.81
N ALA A 152 10.04 -17.18 16.49
CA ALA A 152 9.78 -18.59 16.41
C ALA A 152 10.03 -19.29 17.74
N SER A 153 9.10 -20.14 18.15
CA SER A 153 9.36 -21.07 19.25
C SER A 153 10.26 -22.23 18.76
N GLY A 154 11.21 -22.63 19.60
CA GLY A 154 12.04 -23.81 19.39
C GLY A 154 11.22 -25.10 19.53
N ALA A 155 10.35 -25.17 20.55
CA ALA A 155 9.42 -26.28 20.77
C ALA A 155 7.97 -25.87 20.45
N GLY A 156 7.16 -26.80 19.91
CA GLY A 156 5.74 -26.58 19.59
C GLY A 156 5.46 -25.93 18.24
N GLY A 157 6.47 -25.37 17.57
CA GLY A 157 6.37 -24.90 16.19
C GLY A 157 5.59 -23.60 16.01
N TYR A 158 5.35 -22.83 17.06
CA TYR A 158 4.68 -21.53 16.95
C TYR A 158 5.59 -20.52 16.23
N ARG A 159 4.99 -19.67 15.39
CA ARG A 159 5.64 -18.61 14.63
C ARG A 159 4.81 -17.34 14.72
N ALA A 160 5.47 -16.21 14.97
CA ALA A 160 4.91 -14.88 14.83
C ALA A 160 5.67 -14.15 13.73
N THR A 161 4.98 -13.60 12.75
CA THR A 161 5.60 -12.94 11.59
C THR A 161 5.04 -11.56 11.40
N ILE A 162 5.91 -10.64 10.97
CA ILE A 162 5.53 -9.29 10.54
C ILE A 162 5.87 -9.22 9.06
N GLN A 163 4.94 -8.71 8.25
CA GLN A 163 5.10 -8.52 6.82
C GLN A 163 4.64 -7.10 6.47
N ALA A 164 5.30 -6.48 5.49
CA ALA A 164 4.86 -5.19 4.97
C ALA A 164 3.78 -5.39 3.90
N SER A 165 2.91 -4.41 3.73
CA SER A 165 1.91 -4.43 2.67
C SER A 165 2.49 -3.93 1.35
N GLN A 166 2.24 -4.66 0.27
CA GLN A 166 2.57 -4.20 -1.07
C GLN A 166 1.71 -3.01 -1.52
N LEU A 167 0.62 -2.69 -0.81
CA LEU A 167 -0.17 -1.49 -1.06
C LEU A 167 0.56 -0.19 -0.68
N GLY A 168 1.72 -0.29 0.00
CA GLY A 168 2.45 0.88 0.48
C GLY A 168 1.79 1.54 1.70
N TYR A 169 0.97 0.81 2.45
CA TYR A 169 0.48 1.23 3.76
C TYR A 169 0.00 0.00 4.52
N GLY A 170 0.08 0.05 5.84
CA GLY A 170 -0.23 -1.04 6.75
C GLY A 170 0.85 -2.13 6.83
N LEU A 171 0.73 -2.92 7.89
CA LEU A 171 1.53 -4.11 8.17
C LEU A 171 0.59 -5.30 8.39
N TYR A 172 1.12 -6.51 8.23
CA TYR A 172 0.46 -7.74 8.68
C TYR A 172 1.21 -8.32 9.87
N GLN A 173 0.48 -8.65 10.93
CA GLN A 173 0.97 -9.45 12.04
C GLN A 173 0.26 -10.80 11.98
N SER A 174 1.02 -11.86 11.79
CA SER A 174 0.48 -13.21 11.62
C SER A 174 1.05 -14.17 12.65
N GLU A 175 0.24 -15.16 13.05
CA GLU A 175 0.63 -16.26 13.93
C GLU A 175 0.33 -17.58 13.23
N HIS A 176 1.26 -18.54 13.22
CA HIS A 176 1.00 -19.84 12.60
C HIS A 176 1.80 -20.98 13.23
N SER A 177 1.36 -22.22 12.98
CA SER A 177 2.12 -23.42 13.32
C SER A 177 3.01 -23.85 12.16
N SER A 178 4.32 -24.00 12.39
CA SER A 178 5.27 -24.52 11.41
C SER A 178 4.99 -25.97 11.00
N GLY A 179 4.24 -26.73 11.81
CA GLY A 179 3.91 -28.13 11.53
C GLY A 179 2.78 -28.29 10.51
N THR A 180 1.75 -27.44 10.58
CA THR A 180 0.58 -27.49 9.70
C THR A 180 0.57 -26.40 8.64
N GLY A 181 1.25 -25.29 8.92
CA GLY A 181 1.20 -24.07 8.13
C GLY A 181 -0.04 -23.22 8.38
N ASN A 182 -1.00 -23.70 9.17
CA ASN A 182 -2.23 -22.96 9.47
C ASN A 182 -1.97 -21.87 10.51
N GLY A 183 -2.65 -20.75 10.35
CA GLY A 183 -2.54 -19.61 11.23
C GLY A 183 -3.55 -18.52 10.94
N ASP A 184 -3.34 -17.38 11.57
CA ASP A 184 -4.16 -16.18 11.48
C ASP A 184 -3.29 -14.99 11.07
N SER A 185 -3.79 -14.14 10.18
CA SER A 185 -3.16 -12.88 9.79
C SER A 185 -4.06 -11.70 10.12
N THR A 186 -3.50 -10.69 10.79
CA THR A 186 -4.21 -9.49 11.21
C THR A 186 -3.60 -8.26 10.54
N TRP A 187 -4.45 -7.45 9.90
CA TRP A 187 -4.02 -6.18 9.35
C TRP A 187 -3.81 -5.15 10.46
N CYS A 188 -2.71 -4.42 10.38
CA CYS A 188 -2.33 -3.37 11.30
C CYS A 188 -2.16 -2.07 10.52
N GLU A 189 -3.10 -1.14 10.68
CA GLU A 189 -3.00 0.22 10.13
C GLU A 189 -2.01 1.04 10.97
N VAL A 190 -1.14 1.79 10.30
CA VAL A 190 -0.20 2.72 10.95
C VAL A 190 -0.74 4.13 10.79
N ASN A 191 -1.14 4.74 11.90
CA ASN A 191 -1.63 6.11 11.93
C ASN A 191 -0.84 6.91 12.97
N GLY A 192 0.17 7.62 12.50
CA GLY A 192 1.08 8.31 13.39
C GLY A 192 1.87 7.32 14.25
N THR A 193 1.89 7.54 15.57
CA THR A 193 2.51 6.62 16.53
C THR A 193 1.61 5.45 16.92
N GLU A 194 0.38 5.37 16.41
CA GLU A 194 -0.56 4.30 16.74
C GLU A 194 -0.52 3.18 15.68
N ILE A 195 -0.47 1.94 16.15
CA ILE A 195 -0.67 0.74 15.32
C ILE A 195 -2.02 0.16 15.70
N LEU A 196 -2.98 0.21 14.78
CA LEU A 196 -4.37 -0.19 14.98
C LEU A 196 -4.62 -1.53 14.27
N ALA A 197 -4.83 -2.58 15.05
CA ALA A 197 -5.18 -3.90 14.51
C ALA A 197 -6.67 -3.95 14.14
N THR A 198 -7.00 -4.60 13.02
CA THR A 198 -8.39 -4.93 12.69
C THR A 198 -8.95 -5.95 13.67
N GLU A 199 -10.24 -5.87 13.97
CA GLU A 199 -10.91 -6.85 14.84
C GLU A 199 -10.98 -8.24 14.19
N ASP A 200 -11.11 -8.28 12.85
CA ASP A 200 -11.19 -9.52 12.09
C ASP A 200 -9.80 -9.98 11.65
N SER A 201 -9.28 -11.02 12.29
CA SER A 201 -8.14 -11.79 11.79
C SER A 201 -8.59 -12.76 10.70
N ARG A 202 -7.67 -13.15 9.82
CA ARG A 202 -7.94 -14.09 8.73
C ARG A 202 -7.18 -15.37 8.87
N ASP A 203 -7.93 -16.47 8.91
CA ASP A 203 -7.40 -17.82 8.76
C ASP A 203 -6.62 -17.94 7.45
N PHE A 204 -5.48 -18.61 7.53
CA PHE A 204 -4.58 -18.74 6.41
C PHE A 204 -3.74 -20.01 6.51
N ASN A 205 -3.19 -20.46 5.37
CA ASN A 205 -2.14 -21.47 5.37
C ASN A 205 -0.96 -20.99 4.51
N ILE A 206 0.26 -21.10 5.05
CA ILE A 206 1.51 -20.68 4.38
C ILE A 206 1.74 -21.33 3.00
N GLN A 207 1.05 -22.42 2.67
CA GLN A 207 1.13 -23.06 1.35
C GLN A 207 0.39 -22.27 0.26
N TYR A 208 -0.53 -21.36 0.64
CA TYR A 208 -1.25 -20.50 -0.29
C TYR A 208 -0.60 -19.12 -0.35
N ALA A 209 -0.67 -18.48 -1.53
CA ALA A 209 -0.06 -17.19 -1.75
C ALA A 209 -0.84 -16.06 -1.05
N PHE A 210 -0.10 -15.17 -0.39
CA PHE A 210 -0.58 -13.87 0.08
C PHE A 210 -0.03 -12.80 -0.85
N PRO A 211 -0.77 -12.44 -1.91
CA PRO A 211 -0.20 -11.72 -3.03
C PRO A 211 0.30 -10.32 -2.66
N LEU A 212 -0.13 -9.76 -1.52
CA LEU A 212 0.26 -8.42 -1.06
C LEU A 212 1.19 -8.43 0.16
N HIS A 213 1.62 -9.59 0.66
CA HIS A 213 2.51 -9.64 1.82
C HIS A 213 3.97 -9.65 1.36
N LEU A 214 4.69 -8.60 1.74
CA LEU A 214 6.13 -8.49 1.50
C LEU A 214 6.90 -9.00 2.71
N GLU A 215 7.83 -9.92 2.48
CA GLU A 215 8.72 -10.44 3.51
C GLU A 215 9.70 -9.36 3.96
N ILE A 216 9.83 -9.17 5.27
CA ILE A 216 10.77 -8.20 5.84
C ILE A 216 12.15 -8.85 6.02
N THR A 217 13.17 -8.22 5.45
CA THR A 217 14.57 -8.58 5.64
C THR A 217 15.16 -7.78 6.80
N TRP A 218 15.45 -8.46 7.90
CA TRP A 218 16.05 -7.84 9.09
C TRP A 218 17.57 -7.65 8.93
N THR A 219 18.01 -6.41 9.10
CA THR A 219 19.42 -5.99 8.96
C THR A 219 20.03 -5.73 10.34
N PRO A 220 21.21 -6.28 10.68
CA PRO A 220 21.91 -5.91 11.91
C PRO A 220 22.15 -4.40 11.97
N ILE A 221 22.01 -3.78 13.15
CA ILE A 221 22.14 -2.32 13.25
C ILE A 221 23.53 -1.82 12.82
N GLU A 222 24.58 -2.64 12.89
CA GLU A 222 25.92 -2.26 12.44
C GLU A 222 26.03 -2.04 10.93
N ASP A 223 25.14 -2.67 10.14
CA ASP A 223 25.06 -2.47 8.69
C ASP A 223 24.10 -1.33 8.36
N ARG A 224 24.64 -0.12 8.15
CA ARG A 224 23.87 1.07 7.79
C ARG A 224 23.52 1.14 6.30
N GLY A 225 23.97 0.20 5.48
CA GLY A 225 23.89 0.28 4.02
C GLY A 225 22.47 0.52 3.48
N PRO A 226 21.45 -0.25 3.91
CA PRO A 226 20.07 0.00 3.50
C PRO A 226 19.55 1.39 3.89
N LEU A 227 19.92 1.90 5.08
CA LEU A 227 19.51 3.22 5.55
C LEU A 227 20.14 4.34 4.70
N GLU A 228 21.42 4.23 4.38
CA GLU A 228 22.15 5.21 3.59
C GLU A 228 21.60 5.33 2.16
N ARG A 229 21.24 4.20 1.53
CA ARG A 229 20.58 4.19 0.21
C ARG A 229 19.11 4.63 0.30
N GLY A 230 18.47 4.31 1.42
CA GLY A 230 17.04 4.47 1.63
C GLY A 230 16.20 3.48 0.83
N ASP A 231 16.72 2.27 0.69
CA ASP A 231 15.98 1.17 0.06
C ASP A 231 15.07 0.52 1.10
N LEU A 232 13.84 0.19 0.72
CA LEU A 232 13.00 -0.69 1.53
C LEU A 232 13.71 -2.05 1.70
N THR A 233 13.69 -2.60 2.90
CA THR A 233 14.27 -3.92 3.20
C THR A 233 13.18 -4.97 3.19
N VAL A 234 12.43 -5.02 2.09
CA VAL A 234 11.33 -5.96 1.88
C VAL A 234 11.55 -6.72 0.58
N ALA A 235 11.04 -7.94 0.52
CA ALA A 235 11.13 -8.80 -0.64
C ALA A 235 9.74 -9.35 -1.01
N LEU A 236 9.53 -9.55 -2.31
CA LEU A 236 8.42 -10.37 -2.77
C LEU A 236 8.66 -11.82 -2.34
N PRO A 237 7.61 -12.56 -1.95
CA PRO A 237 7.71 -14.00 -1.78
C PRO A 237 8.28 -14.64 -3.05
N GLU A 238 9.10 -15.68 -2.92
CA GLU A 238 9.63 -16.39 -4.08
C GLU A 238 8.49 -16.97 -4.93
N VAL A 239 8.31 -16.41 -6.13
CA VAL A 239 7.32 -16.91 -7.10
C VAL A 239 7.96 -18.02 -7.93
N ARG A 240 7.28 -19.17 -8.04
CA ARG A 240 7.71 -20.24 -8.97
C ARG A 240 7.63 -19.72 -10.40
N ARG A 241 8.71 -19.87 -11.18
CA ARG A 241 8.69 -19.54 -12.62
C ARG A 241 7.61 -20.36 -13.33
N GLY A 242 6.90 -19.69 -14.22
CA GLY A 242 5.91 -20.30 -15.11
C GLY A 242 6.53 -20.70 -16.44
N ASN A 243 5.72 -20.66 -17.50
CA ASN A 243 6.08 -21.12 -18.84
C ASN A 243 6.35 -19.96 -19.83
N ALA A 244 6.22 -18.72 -19.38
CA ALA A 244 6.51 -17.56 -20.20
C ALA A 244 8.01 -17.54 -20.58
N PRO A 245 8.34 -17.06 -21.80
CA PRO A 245 9.72 -16.77 -22.17
C PRO A 245 10.39 -15.85 -21.14
N ALA A 246 11.69 -16.04 -20.91
CA ALA A 246 12.44 -15.24 -19.94
C ALA A 246 12.48 -13.73 -20.25
N ASP A 247 12.26 -13.37 -21.52
CA ASP A 247 12.20 -12.01 -22.05
C ASP A 247 10.76 -11.52 -22.31
N ALA A 248 9.75 -12.28 -21.89
CA ALA A 248 8.36 -11.84 -21.99
C ALA A 248 8.17 -10.54 -21.17
N PRO A 249 7.53 -9.51 -21.75
CA PRO A 249 7.34 -8.25 -21.05
C PRO A 249 6.36 -8.40 -19.89
N ASP A 250 6.56 -7.59 -18.87
CA ASP A 250 5.60 -7.47 -17.78
C ASP A 250 4.29 -6.85 -18.28
N ALA A 251 3.16 -7.36 -17.78
CA ALA A 251 1.87 -6.77 -17.99
C ALA A 251 1.67 -5.61 -17.00
N VAL A 252 1.24 -4.46 -17.50
CA VAL A 252 0.89 -3.29 -16.69
C VAL A 252 -0.58 -2.99 -16.90
N ALA A 253 -1.31 -2.75 -15.81
CA ALA A 253 -2.73 -2.44 -15.85
C ALA A 253 -3.08 -1.33 -14.86
N GLU A 254 -3.96 -0.43 -15.26
CA GLU A 254 -4.51 0.63 -14.41
C GLU A 254 -6.03 0.53 -14.38
N GLY A 255 -6.60 0.77 -13.21
CA GLY A 255 -8.05 0.72 -13.02
C GLY A 255 -8.47 1.07 -11.60
N THR A 256 -9.77 0.99 -11.34
CA THR A 256 -10.36 1.22 -10.02
C THR A 256 -10.65 -0.10 -9.31
N VAL A 257 -10.26 -0.22 -8.05
CA VAL A 257 -10.60 -1.38 -7.22
C VAL A 257 -12.08 -1.29 -6.83
N VAL A 258 -12.86 -2.32 -7.16
CA VAL A 258 -14.30 -2.38 -6.88
C VAL A 258 -14.67 -3.72 -6.25
N MET A 259 -15.71 -3.71 -5.42
CA MET A 259 -16.39 -4.92 -4.97
C MET A 259 -17.70 -5.05 -5.75
N LYS A 260 -17.97 -6.25 -6.27
CA LYS A 260 -19.26 -6.60 -6.88
C LYS A 260 -19.74 -7.94 -6.36
N HIS A 261 -21.05 -8.09 -6.19
CA HIS A 261 -21.66 -9.38 -5.93
C HIS A 261 -21.83 -10.20 -7.21
N GLY A 262 -21.90 -11.52 -7.06
CA GLY A 262 -22.14 -12.45 -8.16
C GLY A 262 -23.36 -12.10 -9.03
N TYR A 263 -24.48 -11.69 -8.42
CA TYR A 263 -25.68 -11.29 -9.14
C TYR A 263 -25.50 -10.04 -10.02
N GLU A 264 -24.56 -9.15 -9.67
CA GLU A 264 -24.24 -7.97 -10.47
C GLU A 264 -23.39 -8.34 -11.68
N LEU A 265 -22.48 -9.31 -11.50
CA LEU A 265 -21.59 -9.80 -12.55
C LEU A 265 -22.32 -10.72 -13.54
N ARG A 266 -23.31 -11.48 -13.06
CA ARG A 266 -24.05 -12.45 -13.88
C ARG A 266 -25.52 -12.56 -13.45
N PRO A 267 -26.37 -11.60 -13.83
CA PRO A 267 -27.78 -11.58 -13.44
C PRO A 267 -28.59 -12.75 -14.01
N GLU A 268 -28.13 -13.36 -15.11
CA GLU A 268 -28.75 -14.53 -15.77
C GLU A 268 -28.63 -15.83 -14.96
N GLY A 269 -27.84 -15.84 -13.89
CA GLY A 269 -27.63 -16.97 -12.99
C GLY A 269 -26.17 -17.36 -12.82
N MET A 270 -25.81 -17.72 -11.58
CA MET A 270 -24.46 -18.11 -11.20
C MET A 270 -24.08 -19.48 -11.76
N PRO A 271 -22.83 -19.68 -12.20
CA PRO A 271 -22.34 -21.00 -12.56
C PRO A 271 -22.21 -21.90 -11.33
N ASN A 272 -22.10 -23.22 -11.56
CA ASN A 272 -21.79 -24.24 -10.54
C ASN A 272 -22.67 -24.22 -9.26
N ASN A 273 -23.87 -23.62 -9.31
CA ASN A 273 -24.70 -23.32 -8.14
C ASN A 273 -23.98 -22.47 -7.06
N GLU A 274 -23.05 -21.62 -7.48
CA GLU A 274 -22.42 -20.62 -6.62
C GLU A 274 -23.48 -19.63 -6.10
N ASP A 275 -23.30 -19.13 -4.88
CA ASP A 275 -24.26 -18.20 -4.30
C ASP A 275 -24.14 -16.82 -4.96
N PRO A 276 -25.25 -16.24 -5.47
CA PRO A 276 -25.23 -14.92 -6.10
C PRO A 276 -24.74 -13.78 -5.20
N ASN A 277 -24.78 -13.95 -3.88
CA ASN A 277 -24.32 -12.95 -2.93
C ASN A 277 -22.82 -13.01 -2.64
N SER A 278 -22.09 -14.00 -3.20
CA SER A 278 -20.63 -14.03 -3.12
C SER A 278 -20.03 -12.71 -3.61
N GLU A 279 -19.00 -12.23 -2.91
CA GLU A 279 -18.35 -10.96 -3.17
C GLU A 279 -17.08 -11.18 -4.01
N TYR A 280 -16.84 -10.32 -4.98
CA TYR A 280 -15.64 -10.37 -5.81
C TYR A 280 -14.97 -9.01 -5.83
N LEU A 281 -13.70 -8.98 -5.44
CA LEU A 281 -12.84 -7.81 -5.52
C LEU A 281 -12.15 -7.83 -6.88
N LEU A 282 -12.32 -6.75 -7.62
CA LEU A 282 -11.92 -6.63 -9.01
C LEU A 282 -11.13 -5.33 -9.22
N LEU A 283 -10.15 -5.36 -10.10
CA LEU A 283 -9.68 -4.16 -10.76
C LEU A 283 -10.53 -3.98 -12.01
N GLN A 284 -11.38 -2.95 -12.02
CA GLN A 284 -12.06 -2.53 -13.23
C GLN A 284 -11.14 -1.58 -13.99
N LEU A 285 -10.63 -2.03 -15.14
CA LEU A 285 -9.62 -1.31 -15.91
C LEU A 285 -10.18 -0.01 -16.49
N ASP A 286 -9.31 0.99 -16.62
CA ASP A 286 -9.67 2.27 -17.23
C ASP A 286 -10.06 2.12 -18.71
N ALA A 287 -9.45 1.13 -19.37
CA ALA A 287 -9.81 0.65 -20.71
C ALA A 287 -9.55 -0.85 -20.80
N SER A 288 -10.30 -1.56 -21.65
CA SER A 288 -9.98 -2.96 -21.95
C SER A 288 -8.61 -3.06 -22.62
N GLN A 289 -7.90 -4.16 -22.36
CA GLN A 289 -6.61 -4.42 -22.97
C GLN A 289 -6.36 -5.92 -23.15
N ASP A 290 -5.46 -6.24 -24.08
CA ASP A 290 -5.00 -7.60 -24.34
C ASP A 290 -4.02 -8.08 -23.25
N PHE A 291 -4.24 -9.29 -22.75
CA PHE A 291 -3.29 -10.01 -21.92
C PHE A 291 -2.94 -11.36 -22.53
N THR A 292 -1.70 -11.79 -22.36
CA THR A 292 -1.19 -13.07 -22.88
C THR A 292 -0.93 -14.06 -21.74
N ASP A 293 -1.60 -15.20 -21.79
CA ASP A 293 -1.51 -16.34 -20.87
C ASP A 293 -0.64 -17.44 -21.49
N TYR A 294 0.45 -17.81 -20.79
CA TYR A 294 1.39 -18.88 -21.16
C TYR A 294 1.08 -20.17 -20.38
N ARG A 295 0.18 -20.98 -20.93
CA ARG A 295 -0.41 -22.11 -20.19
C ARG A 295 0.56 -23.25 -19.99
N ALA A 296 0.34 -24.02 -18.92
CA ALA A 296 1.08 -25.24 -18.64
C ALA A 296 0.97 -26.32 -19.73
N SER A 297 -0.06 -26.26 -20.59
CA SER A 297 -0.18 -27.12 -21.77
C SER A 297 0.78 -26.76 -22.91
N GLY A 298 1.47 -25.61 -22.83
CA GLY A 298 2.25 -25.01 -23.91
C GLY A 298 1.42 -24.16 -24.88
N GLU A 299 0.11 -24.04 -24.66
CA GLU A 299 -0.76 -23.13 -25.40
C GLU A 299 -0.53 -21.68 -24.96
N VAL A 300 -0.44 -20.77 -25.93
CA VAL A 300 -0.37 -19.33 -25.67
C VAL A 300 -1.68 -18.69 -26.10
N VAL A 301 -2.36 -18.03 -25.17
CA VAL A 301 -3.68 -17.44 -25.40
C VAL A 301 -3.62 -15.95 -25.12
N THR A 302 -4.04 -15.14 -26.09
CA THR A 302 -4.24 -13.70 -25.88
C THR A 302 -5.72 -13.38 -25.92
N ARG A 303 -6.20 -12.59 -24.96
CA ARG A 303 -7.60 -12.12 -24.89
C ARG A 303 -7.66 -10.69 -24.37
N ASP A 304 -8.57 -9.93 -24.94
CA ASP A 304 -9.01 -8.64 -24.41
C ASP A 304 -9.90 -8.86 -23.18
N THR A 305 -9.67 -8.07 -22.13
CA THR A 305 -10.54 -7.99 -20.96
C THR A 305 -10.44 -6.60 -20.34
N ASP A 306 -11.48 -6.18 -19.64
CA ASP A 306 -11.58 -4.92 -18.89
C ASP A 306 -11.51 -5.13 -17.37
N THR A 307 -11.26 -6.36 -16.93
CA THR A 307 -11.36 -6.73 -15.52
C THR A 307 -10.26 -7.70 -15.10
N ILE A 308 -9.63 -7.42 -13.95
CA ILE A 308 -8.71 -8.34 -13.26
C ILE A 308 -9.35 -8.78 -11.94
N SER A 309 -9.34 -10.08 -11.65
CA SER A 309 -9.76 -10.60 -10.36
C SER A 309 -8.64 -10.42 -9.33
N LEU A 310 -8.95 -9.70 -8.26
CA LEU A 310 -8.02 -9.41 -7.17
C LEU A 310 -8.27 -10.30 -5.95
N GLY A 311 -9.54 -10.57 -5.66
CA GLY A 311 -9.98 -11.26 -4.46
C GLY A 311 -11.46 -11.63 -4.47
N GLY A 312 -11.95 -12.16 -3.36
CA GLY A 312 -13.36 -12.43 -3.15
C GLY A 312 -13.67 -13.18 -1.86
N ARG A 313 -14.97 -13.26 -1.55
CA ARG A 313 -15.58 -14.11 -0.54
C ARG A 313 -16.65 -14.95 -1.19
N GLU A 314 -16.30 -16.19 -1.49
CA GLU A 314 -17.22 -17.16 -2.07
C GLU A 314 -18.06 -17.81 -0.98
N ILE A 315 -19.37 -17.64 -1.09
CA ILE A 315 -20.33 -18.38 -0.29
C ILE A 315 -20.62 -19.68 -1.04
N SER A 316 -20.12 -20.79 -0.50
CA SER A 316 -20.31 -22.12 -1.07
C SER A 316 -20.33 -23.20 0.02
N THR A 317 -20.43 -24.48 -0.37
CA THR A 317 -20.25 -25.61 0.57
C THR A 317 -18.84 -25.61 1.20
N TYR A 318 -17.86 -25.05 0.48
CA TYR A 318 -16.50 -24.83 0.93
C TYR A 318 -16.18 -23.34 0.76
N PRO A 319 -16.59 -22.48 1.70
CA PRO A 319 -16.36 -21.05 1.61
C PRO A 319 -14.89 -20.75 1.37
N ARG A 320 -14.63 -19.72 0.58
CA ARG A 320 -13.28 -19.33 0.22
C ARG A 320 -13.15 -17.82 0.26
N ASP A 321 -12.23 -17.35 1.07
CA ASP A 321 -11.78 -15.98 1.09
C ASP A 321 -10.37 -15.93 0.46
N TRP A 322 -10.13 -14.95 -0.40
CA TRP A 322 -8.81 -14.70 -0.96
C TRP A 322 -8.68 -13.25 -1.40
N GLY A 323 -7.48 -12.69 -1.36
CA GLY A 323 -7.21 -11.35 -1.92
C GLY A 323 -8.10 -10.25 -1.31
N THR A 324 -8.56 -10.45 -0.09
CA THR A 324 -9.45 -9.52 0.60
C THR A 324 -8.73 -8.30 1.16
N GLU A 325 -7.40 -8.33 1.16
CA GLU A 325 -6.54 -7.20 1.47
C GLU A 325 -6.80 -6.01 0.51
N TRP A 326 -7.34 -6.29 -0.68
CA TRP A 326 -7.77 -5.26 -1.64
C TRP A 326 -8.95 -4.41 -1.15
N GLU A 327 -9.66 -4.83 -0.10
CA GLU A 327 -10.72 -4.02 0.52
C GLU A 327 -10.21 -2.68 1.05
N GLN A 328 -8.95 -2.66 1.48
CA GLN A 328 -8.32 -1.49 2.06
C GLN A 328 -8.26 -0.31 1.07
N VAL A 329 -8.25 -0.61 -0.24
CA VAL A 329 -8.17 0.37 -1.33
C VAL A 329 -9.44 0.43 -2.19
N LEU A 330 -10.59 0.01 -1.67
CA LEU A 330 -11.85 0.08 -2.43
C LEU A 330 -12.16 1.51 -2.91
N GLY A 331 -12.52 1.62 -4.19
CA GLY A 331 -12.78 2.88 -4.87
C GLY A 331 -11.53 3.67 -5.25
N LYS A 332 -10.33 3.21 -4.89
CA LYS A 332 -9.07 3.82 -5.32
C LYS A 332 -8.65 3.30 -6.68
N ARG A 333 -7.99 4.18 -7.44
CA ARG A 333 -7.32 3.79 -8.69
C ARG A 333 -5.97 3.20 -8.33
N VAL A 334 -5.56 2.13 -9.00
CA VAL A 334 -4.27 1.47 -8.76
C VAL A 334 -3.60 1.12 -10.08
N ARG A 335 -2.27 1.09 -10.09
CA ARG A 335 -1.44 0.53 -11.14
C ARG A 335 -0.82 -0.78 -10.67
N LEU A 336 -1.01 -1.84 -11.45
CA LEU A 336 -0.45 -3.16 -11.20
C LEU A 336 0.66 -3.44 -12.22
N THR A 337 1.80 -3.95 -11.74
CA THR A 337 2.82 -4.56 -12.60
C THR A 337 2.88 -6.05 -12.30
N MET A 338 2.74 -6.88 -13.33
CA MET A 338 2.61 -8.33 -13.21
C MET A 338 3.61 -9.01 -14.15
N ALA A 339 4.28 -10.05 -13.67
CA ALA A 339 5.10 -10.87 -14.56
C ALA A 339 4.19 -11.59 -15.57
N ALA A 340 4.70 -11.85 -16.78
CA ALA A 340 3.98 -12.65 -17.78
C ALA A 340 3.59 -14.05 -17.26
N ASP A 341 4.38 -14.61 -16.34
CA ASP A 341 4.09 -15.88 -15.67
C ASP A 341 3.01 -15.81 -14.59
N SER A 342 2.67 -14.61 -14.14
CA SER A 342 1.73 -14.40 -13.06
C SER A 342 0.29 -14.23 -13.55
N VAL A 343 0.09 -14.05 -14.85
CA VAL A 343 -1.23 -13.79 -15.45
C VAL A 343 -1.77 -15.04 -16.13
N HIS A 344 -3.05 -15.33 -15.95
CA HIS A 344 -3.72 -16.43 -16.65
C HIS A 344 -5.21 -16.18 -16.83
N PHE A 345 -5.81 -16.82 -17.84
CA PHE A 345 -7.26 -16.88 -17.97
C PHE A 345 -7.76 -18.21 -17.43
N GLN A 346 -8.80 -18.14 -16.60
CA GLN A 346 -9.46 -19.34 -16.11
C GLN A 346 -9.94 -20.24 -17.25
N THR A 347 -9.86 -21.56 -17.04
CA THR A 347 -10.33 -22.58 -18.00
C THR A 347 -11.67 -23.19 -17.61
N ASP A 348 -12.08 -23.00 -16.36
CA ASP A 348 -13.33 -23.46 -15.80
C ASP A 348 -14.41 -22.36 -15.83
N THR A 349 -15.64 -22.74 -15.43
CA THR A 349 -16.81 -21.85 -15.42
C THR A 349 -16.96 -21.13 -14.07
N GLY A 350 -15.88 -20.84 -13.34
CA GLY A 350 -15.96 -20.15 -12.05
C GLY A 350 -16.13 -18.63 -12.19
N MET A 351 -16.57 -17.96 -11.11
CA MET A 351 -16.68 -16.50 -11.05
C MET A 351 -15.43 -15.84 -10.46
N PRO A 352 -15.15 -14.55 -10.76
CA PRO A 352 -15.72 -13.73 -11.83
C PRO A 352 -15.36 -14.26 -13.23
N MET A 353 -16.37 -14.52 -14.05
CA MET A 353 -16.15 -15.04 -15.40
C MET A 353 -15.47 -14.02 -16.31
N GLY A 354 -14.44 -14.46 -17.05
CA GLY A 354 -13.75 -13.64 -18.06
C GLY A 354 -12.73 -12.65 -17.52
N ALA A 355 -12.66 -12.48 -16.20
CA ALA A 355 -11.61 -11.66 -15.58
C ALA A 355 -10.24 -12.34 -15.71
N LEU A 356 -9.20 -11.53 -15.88
CA LEU A 356 -7.82 -12.01 -15.77
C LEU A 356 -7.55 -12.47 -14.33
N ARG A 357 -6.82 -13.56 -14.17
CA ARG A 357 -6.36 -14.03 -12.86
C ARG A 357 -4.88 -13.73 -12.69
N VAL A 358 -4.51 -13.29 -11.49
CA VAL A 358 -3.14 -12.93 -11.16
C VAL A 358 -2.71 -13.69 -9.92
N THR A 359 -1.56 -14.36 -9.98
CA THR A 359 -1.01 -15.13 -8.86
C THR A 359 -0.13 -14.30 -7.93
N SER A 360 0.52 -13.27 -8.46
CA SER A 360 1.42 -12.38 -7.72
C SER A 360 1.64 -11.06 -8.48
N PHE A 361 1.96 -9.99 -7.75
CA PHE A 361 2.30 -8.70 -8.33
C PHE A 361 3.79 -8.42 -8.16
N LYS A 362 4.44 -7.88 -9.20
CA LYS A 362 5.79 -7.30 -9.09
C LYS A 362 5.77 -5.95 -8.39
N ASN A 363 4.73 -5.16 -8.66
CA ASN A 363 4.51 -3.88 -8.02
C ASN A 363 3.01 -3.58 -7.95
N VAL A 364 2.61 -2.88 -6.89
CA VAL A 364 1.28 -2.29 -6.72
C VAL A 364 1.47 -0.84 -6.31
N GLU A 365 0.83 0.07 -7.02
CA GLU A 365 0.89 1.49 -6.76
C GLU A 365 -0.54 2.02 -6.64
N VAL A 366 -0.88 2.61 -5.50
CA VAL A 366 -2.17 3.30 -5.32
C VAL A 366 -2.04 4.70 -5.91
N LEU A 367 -2.94 5.04 -6.83
CA LEU A 367 -2.96 6.31 -7.55
C LEU A 367 -3.99 7.26 -6.91
N ASP A 368 -3.60 8.52 -6.73
CA ASP A 368 -4.45 9.59 -6.19
C ASP A 368 -5.54 10.09 -7.16
#